data_AF-L0DRY2-F1
#
_entry.id   AF-L0DRY2-F1
#
_cell.length_a   1.000
_cell.length_b   1.000
_cell.length_c   1.000
_cell.angle_alpha   90.00
_cell.angle_beta   90.00
_cell.angle_gamma   90.00
#
_symmetry.space_group_name_H-M   'P 1'
#
loop_
_entity.id
_entity.type
_entity.pdbx_description
1 polymer ?
#
loop_
_entity_poly.entity_id
_entity_poly.type
_entity_poly.pdbx_seq_one_letter_code
_entity_poly.pdbx_strand_id
1 'polypeptide(L)'
;MRTVTATEAKQGLAGVIEAARKEPVIIQRQKRDVAVVLSPAEYQRLVRLNADEFQRFCDQVGGKAEAAGLTQEKLDQLLADA
;
A
#
# COMPACT_ATOMS: atom_id res chain seq x y z
N MET A 1 6.94 -0.18 -17.28
CA MET A 1 7.76 -0.78 -16.21
C MET A 1 8.91 -1.52 -16.83
N ARG A 2 10.13 -1.21 -16.39
CA ARG A 2 11.34 -1.93 -16.81
C ARG A 2 11.51 -3.19 -15.96
N THR A 3 12.00 -4.26 -16.57
CA THR A 3 12.37 -5.50 -15.86
C THR A 3 13.87 -5.74 -16.00
N VAL A 4 14.52 -6.12 -14.90
CA VAL A 4 15.94 -6.49 -14.85
C VAL A 4 16.11 -7.78 -14.07
N THR A 5 17.16 -8.54 -14.35
CA THR A 5 17.54 -9.69 -13.53
C THR A 5 18.16 -9.25 -12.21
N ALA A 6 18.16 -10.13 -11.22
CA ALA A 6 18.83 -9.91 -9.94
C ALA A 6 20.33 -9.66 -10.11
N THR A 7 20.97 -10.28 -11.11
CA THR A 7 22.39 -10.06 -11.42
C THR A 7 22.62 -8.67 -11.99
N GLU A 8 21.82 -8.21 -12.95
CA GLU A 8 21.90 -6.85 -13.50
C GLU A 8 21.61 -5.79 -12.44
N ALA A 9 20.62 -6.03 -11.57
CA ALA A 9 20.31 -5.13 -10.46
C ALA A 9 21.48 -5.03 -9.46
N LYS A 10 22.13 -6.16 -9.15
CA LYS A 10 23.31 -6.19 -8.28
C LYS A 10 24.50 -5.42 -8.90
N GLN A 11 24.73 -5.60 -10.19
CA GLN A 11 25.88 -4.99 -10.90
C GLN A 11 25.64 -3.51 -11.22
N GLY A 12 24.38 -3.10 -11.41
CA GLY A 12 24.00 -1.78 -11.92
C GLY A 12 22.99 -1.03 -11.04
N LEU A 13 23.11 -1.13 -9.72
CA LEU A 13 22.12 -0.59 -8.78
C LEU A 13 21.84 0.91 -9.00
N ALA A 14 22.86 1.72 -9.29
CA ALA A 14 22.67 3.15 -9.56
C ALA A 14 21.72 3.40 -10.75
N GLY A 15 21.83 2.60 -11.82
CA GLY A 15 20.94 2.70 -12.98
C GLY A 15 19.52 2.23 -12.67
N VAL A 16 19.36 1.25 -11.78
CA VAL A 16 18.05 0.83 -11.27
C VAL A 16 17.38 1.94 -10.47
N ILE A 17 18.14 2.63 -9.60
CA ILE A 17 17.64 3.77 -8.81
C ILE A 17 17.19 4.91 -9.73
N GLU A 18 18.00 5.28 -10.73
CA GLU A 18 17.61 6.33 -11.68
C GLU A 18 16.40 5.95 -12.54
N ALA A 19 16.27 4.69 -12.93
CA ALA A 19 15.09 4.20 -13.63
C ALA A 19 13.84 4.25 -12.72
N ALA A 20 13.97 3.85 -11.45
CA ALA A 20 12.88 3.85 -10.46
C ALA A 20 12.31 5.26 -10.16
N ARG A 21 13.07 6.32 -10.43
CA ARG A 21 12.59 7.71 -10.35
C ARG A 21 11.56 8.05 -11.42
N LYS A 22 11.60 7.38 -12.58
CA LYS A 22 10.70 7.62 -13.71
C LYS A 22 9.53 6.64 -13.73
N GLU A 23 9.81 5.37 -13.47
CA GLU A 23 8.80 4.31 -13.44
C GLU A 23 9.25 3.12 -12.57
N PRO A 24 8.33 2.31 -12.04
CA PRO A 24 8.69 1.12 -11.28
C PRO A 24 9.57 0.14 -12.06
N VAL A 25 10.54 -0.45 -11.36
CA VAL A 25 11.46 -1.47 -11.92
C VAL A 25 11.23 -2.82 -11.25
N ILE A 26 10.97 -3.86 -12.03
CA ILE A 26 10.84 -5.24 -11.56
C ILE A 26 12.20 -5.90 -11.55
N ILE A 27 12.53 -6.59 -10.46
CA ILE A 27 13.69 -7.47 -10.36
C ILE A 27 13.23 -8.92 -10.47
N GLN A 28 13.82 -9.66 -11.40
CA GLN A 28 13.55 -11.07 -11.64
C GLN A 28 14.70 -11.98 -11.22
N ARG A 29 14.37 -13.16 -10.70
CA ARG A 29 15.30 -14.27 -10.49
C ARG A 29 14.69 -15.55 -11.05
N GLN A 30 15.45 -16.28 -11.88
CA GLN A 30 14.97 -17.51 -12.52
C GLN A 30 13.61 -17.32 -13.25
N LYS A 31 13.45 -16.20 -13.98
CA LYS A 31 12.22 -15.81 -14.70
C LYS A 31 10.98 -15.62 -13.81
N ARG A 32 11.17 -15.40 -12.50
CA ARG A 32 10.09 -15.03 -11.56
C ARG A 32 10.35 -13.64 -11.03
N ASP A 33 9.29 -12.85 -10.91
CA ASP A 33 9.33 -11.55 -10.24
C ASP A 33 9.59 -11.78 -8.75
N VAL A 34 10.61 -11.12 -8.20
CA VAL A 34 11.01 -11.29 -6.79
C VAL A 34 11.05 -9.99 -6.00
N ALA A 35 11.16 -8.84 -6.68
CA ALA A 35 11.07 -7.53 -6.04
C ALA A 35 10.63 -6.45 -7.04
N VAL A 36 10.14 -5.33 -6.51
CA VAL A 36 9.91 -4.10 -7.25
C VAL A 36 10.64 -2.95 -6.57
N VAL A 37 11.29 -2.09 -7.34
CA VAL A 37 11.91 -0.85 -6.86
C VAL A 37 11.03 0.32 -7.30
N LEU A 38 10.68 1.16 -6.33
CA LEU A 38 9.81 2.32 -6.50
C LEU A 38 10.53 3.57 -6.01
N SER A 39 10.19 4.73 -6.57
CA SER A 39 10.52 5.99 -5.92
C SER A 39 9.78 6.11 -4.58
N PRO A 40 10.31 6.85 -3.60
CA PRO A 40 9.62 7.09 -2.34
C PRO A 40 8.24 7.73 -2.53
N ALA A 41 8.08 8.63 -3.50
CA ALA A 41 6.80 9.27 -3.81
C ALA A 41 5.75 8.27 -4.32
N GLU A 42 6.15 7.37 -5.22
CA GLU A 42 5.25 6.31 -5.72
C GLU A 42 4.87 5.34 -4.60
N TYR A 43 5.83 4.94 -3.77
CA TYR A 43 5.56 4.09 -2.62
C TYR A 43 4.56 4.75 -1.66
N GLN A 44 4.78 6.02 -1.30
CA GLN A 44 3.86 6.77 -0.45
C GLN A 44 2.47 6.92 -1.07
N ARG A 45 2.37 7.15 -2.38
CA ARG A 45 1.08 7.20 -3.08
C ARG A 45 0.31 5.88 -2.92
N LEU A 46 0.97 4.75 -3.13
CA LEU A 46 0.35 3.43 -3.00
C LEU A 46 -0.10 3.13 -1.55
N VAL A 47 0.74 3.46 -0.57
CA VAL A 47 0.39 3.27 0.85
C VAL A 47 -0.78 4.16 1.26
N ARG A 48 -0.80 5.43 0.82
CA ARG A 48 -1.90 6.35 1.12
C ARG A 48 -3.22 5.92 0.50
N LEU A 49 -3.21 5.42 -0.74
CA LEU A 49 -4.43 4.90 -1.38
C LEU A 49 -5.11 3.82 -0.53
N ASN A 50 -4.33 2.92 0.09
CA ASN A 50 -4.87 1.89 0.97
C ASN A 50 -5.49 2.49 2.24
N ALA A 51 -4.81 3.47 2.87
CA ALA A 51 -5.35 4.16 4.04
C ALA A 51 -6.63 4.94 3.70
N ASP A 52 -6.68 5.62 2.56
CA ASP A 52 -7.85 6.37 2.11
C ASP A 52 -9.04 5.46 1.81
N GLU A 53 -8.80 4.29 1.19
CA GLU A 53 -9.86 3.28 0.97
C GLU A 53 -10.37 2.70 2.28
N PHE A 54 -9.46 2.39 3.21
CA PHE A 54 -9.85 1.91 4.53
C PHE A 54 -10.66 2.95 5.30
N GLN A 55 -10.24 4.21 5.26
CA GLN A 55 -10.99 5.30 5.91
C GLN A 55 -12.39 5.43 5.33
N ARG A 56 -12.55 5.42 3.99
CA ARG A 56 -13.87 5.46 3.35
C ARG A 56 -14.74 4.28 3.75
N PHE A 57 -14.16 3.09 3.88
CA PHE A 57 -14.87 1.92 4.38
C PHE A 57 -15.34 2.13 5.83
N CYS A 58 -14.46 2.59 6.72
CA CYS A 58 -14.81 2.91 8.10
C CYS A 58 -15.92 3.97 8.19
N ASP A 59 -15.83 5.05 7.42
CA ASP A 59 -16.85 6.11 7.38
C ASP A 59 -18.20 5.55 6.93
N GLN A 60 -18.21 4.66 5.93
CA GLN A 60 -19.43 4.02 5.44
C GLN A 60 -20.04 3.07 6.46
N VAL A 61 -19.22 2.29 7.18
CA VAL A 61 -19.67 1.40 8.26
C VAL A 61 -20.20 2.23 9.44
N GLY A 62 -19.48 3.28 9.85
CA GLY A 62 -19.86 4.19 10.91
C GLY A 62 -21.21 4.85 10.64
N GLY A 63 -21.39 5.43 9.45
CA GLY A 63 -22.67 6.04 9.06
C GLY A 63 -23.84 5.07 9.03
N LYS A 64 -23.62 3.81 8.62
CA LYS A 64 -24.66 2.76 8.70
C LYS A 64 -24.99 2.39 10.14
N ALA A 65 -23.98 2.31 11.01
CA ALA A 65 -24.18 2.00 12.41
C ALA A 65 -24.93 3.12 13.14
N GLU A 66 -24.57 4.38 12.90
CA GLU A 66 -25.30 5.55 13.40
C GLU A 66 -26.75 5.55 12.93
N ALA A 67 -26.99 5.30 11.63
CA ALA A 67 -28.35 5.20 11.08
C ALA A 67 -29.16 4.04 11.68
N ALA A 68 -28.49 2.96 12.10
CA ALA A 68 -29.10 1.84 12.81
C ALA A 68 -29.27 2.09 14.33
N GLY A 69 -28.92 3.29 14.82
CA GLY A 69 -29.10 3.71 16.20
C GLY A 69 -27.95 3.35 17.14
N LEU A 70 -26.74 3.16 16.61
CA LEU A 70 -25.52 3.11 17.42
C LEU A 70 -25.24 4.51 17.98
N THR A 71 -25.08 4.60 19.30
CA THR A 71 -24.72 5.82 20.03
C THR A 71 -23.36 5.62 20.69
N GLN A 72 -22.72 6.72 21.13
CA GLN A 72 -21.46 6.64 21.87
C GLN A 72 -21.58 5.72 23.09
N GLU A 73 -22.66 5.83 23.86
CA GLU A 73 -22.92 4.99 25.03
C GLU A 73 -23.00 3.49 24.69
N LYS A 74 -23.71 3.12 23.61
CA LYS A 74 -23.78 1.73 23.16
C LYS A 74 -22.44 1.21 22.63
N LEU A 75 -21.68 2.07 21.96
CA LEU A 75 -20.35 1.73 21.48
C LEU A 75 -19.38 1.48 22.64
N ASP A 76 -19.39 2.34 23.64
CA ASP A 76 -18.53 2.22 24.82
C ASP A 76 -18.84 0.92 25.59
N GLN A 77 -20.13 0.53 25.68
CA GLN A 77 -20.53 -0.77 26.23
C GLN A 77 -19.96 -1.95 25.42
N LEU A 78 -20.10 -1.92 24.09
CA LEU A 78 -19.58 -2.98 23.21
C LEU A 78 -18.06 -3.14 23.27
N LEU A 79 -17.32 -2.04 23.43
CA LEU A 79 -15.86 -2.06 23.51
C LEU A 79 -15.33 -2.46 24.89
N ALA A 80 -16.11 -2.24 25.95
CA ALA A 80 -15.77 -2.72 27.29
C ALA A 80 -15.89 -4.26 27.42
N ASP A 81 -16.71 -4.88 26.56
CA ASP A 81 -16.93 -6.33 26.51
C ASP A 81 -15.98 -7.08 25.55
N ALA A 82 -15.10 -6.37 24.84
CA ALA A 82 -14.17 -6.91 23.83
C ALA A 82 -12.74 -7.11 24.37
#